data_AF-A0A4R2EQ78-F1
#
_entry.id   AF-A0A4R2EQ78-F1
#
_cell.length_a   1.000
_cell.length_b   1.000
_cell.length_c   1.000
_cell.angle_alpha   90.00
_cell.angle_beta   90.00
_cell.angle_gamma   90.00
#
_symmetry.space_group_name_H-M   'P 1'
#
loop_
_entity.id
_entity.type
_entity.pdbx_description
1 polymer ?
#
loop_
_entity_poly.entity_id
_entity_poly.type
_entity_poly.pdbx_seq_one_letter_code
_entity_poly.pdbx_strand_id
1 'polypeptide(L)'
;MDKLDEFRVLGLSESTLKALDEKGFETPTPIQALAIPALLNGERDVIGQAQTGTGKTAAFGLPILERVQPGKGVQALVLVPTRELAIQVTEEMASFKGDKKLFIISIYGGQSISEQLRRLKKGVEVVVGTPGRVLDHLGRGSLVLDNLQYVILDEADEMLNMGFVDDIEEILQHAPEERRMLLFSATMPQRIAKLAKHYMKEPELLKVESKQVTADLTDQIYFELRDSDRFDALTRIIDVEPEFYGLVFCRTKNGVDEVTSKLIERGYDADGLHGDISQALREKILRKFRNKHINILVATDVAARGIDINDLTHVINYSLPQDPESYVHRIGRTGRAGKQGTAITFITPSEYRQFVAMQRNVNVKIRKEKLPTANDVISIKKNKIKTDLEEIVGNESYMEYLGMAEDLIAVNGPDIALASLLKLAFKDELDENSYSEIRTVSVDTKGKARLFIALGKFDGYNSKMIVDLLKDKAHLPDAVIDDVKVMDAFSFVTIPFKEAEHTLEVLNTMRRGGGRPLAEIAGDSKGGNGGGRGDRRGGGGGFGGGYRGERGDRGERRGDRRSGGDRDRGDRGFRDRGDRPRRDRDSRSRRS
;
A
#
# COMPACT_ATOMS: atom_id res chain seq x y z
N MET A 1 8.34 23.56 -37.57
CA MET A 1 7.41 24.12 -36.59
C MET A 1 8.18 24.22 -35.31
N ASP A 2 8.18 25.39 -34.68
CA ASP A 2 8.79 25.55 -33.36
C ASP A 2 8.07 24.58 -32.43
N LYS A 3 8.81 23.80 -31.64
CA LYS A 3 8.22 22.76 -30.78
C LYS A 3 7.13 23.31 -29.85
N LEU A 4 7.20 24.60 -29.52
CA LEU A 4 6.28 25.32 -28.63
C LEU A 4 5.13 26.05 -29.33
N ASP A 5 5.00 25.96 -30.67
CA ASP A 5 3.92 26.63 -31.39
C ASP A 5 2.54 26.21 -30.86
N GLU A 6 2.37 24.95 -30.46
CA GLU A 6 1.13 24.45 -29.86
C GLU A 6 0.82 25.10 -28.50
N PHE A 7 1.83 25.31 -27.65
CA PHE A 7 1.64 26.03 -26.37
C PHE A 7 1.37 27.53 -26.58
N ARG A 8 1.98 28.13 -27.60
CA ARG A 8 1.76 29.55 -27.95
C ARG A 8 0.30 29.79 -28.36
N VAL A 9 -0.31 28.86 -29.09
CA VAL A 9 -1.72 28.92 -29.49
C VAL A 9 -2.69 28.90 -28.29
N LEU A 10 -2.25 28.39 -27.12
CA LEU A 10 -3.07 28.38 -25.90
C LEU A 10 -3.19 29.76 -25.22
N GLY A 11 -2.44 30.78 -25.68
CA GLY A 11 -2.52 32.15 -25.17
C GLY A 11 -1.53 32.48 -24.05
N LEU A 12 -0.47 31.69 -23.89
CA LEU A 12 0.59 31.93 -22.90
C LEU A 12 1.53 33.07 -23.35
N SER A 13 2.08 33.81 -22.38
CA SER A 13 3.05 34.87 -22.66
C SER A 13 4.41 34.31 -23.10
N GLU A 14 5.19 35.08 -23.85
CA GLU A 14 6.55 34.68 -24.27
C GLU A 14 7.48 34.39 -23.07
N SER A 15 7.29 35.07 -21.93
CA SER A 15 8.04 34.75 -20.71
C SER A 15 7.74 33.34 -20.17
N THR A 16 6.48 32.92 -20.26
CA THR A 16 6.07 31.59 -19.83
C THR A 16 6.52 30.52 -20.84
N LEU A 17 6.41 30.82 -22.14
CA LEU A 17 6.89 29.92 -23.20
C LEU A 17 8.40 29.66 -23.09
N LYS A 18 9.20 30.68 -22.77
CA LYS A 18 10.63 30.51 -22.50
C LYS A 18 10.90 29.58 -21.30
N ALA A 19 10.15 29.73 -20.21
CA ALA A 19 10.28 28.85 -19.05
C ALA A 19 9.88 27.39 -19.37
N LEU A 20 8.91 27.20 -20.26
CA LEU A 20 8.52 25.88 -20.77
C LEU A 20 9.62 25.25 -21.64
N ASP A 21 10.24 26.03 -22.52
CA ASP A 21 11.37 25.58 -23.36
C ASP A 21 12.55 25.10 -22.52
N GLU A 22 12.95 25.89 -21.51
CA GLU A 22 14.05 25.57 -20.59
C GLU A 22 13.78 24.27 -19.81
N LYS A 23 12.51 23.93 -19.58
CA LYS A 23 12.09 22.69 -18.90
C LYS A 23 11.91 21.51 -19.87
N GLY A 24 12.02 21.75 -21.18
CA GLY A 24 11.90 20.71 -22.22
C GLY A 24 10.45 20.33 -22.54
N PHE A 25 9.49 21.23 -22.35
CA PHE A 25 8.12 21.00 -22.81
C PHE A 25 8.06 21.10 -24.33
N GLU A 26 7.48 20.09 -24.98
CA GLU A 26 7.27 20.08 -26.43
C GLU A 26 5.80 20.37 -26.73
N THR A 27 4.93 19.37 -26.56
CA THR A 27 3.49 19.48 -26.89
C THR A 27 2.61 19.47 -25.64
N PRO A 28 1.52 20.24 -25.60
CA PRO A 28 0.58 20.24 -24.48
C PRO A 28 -0.15 18.90 -24.36
N THR A 29 -0.32 18.42 -23.13
CA THR A 29 -1.14 17.24 -22.86
C THR A 29 -2.63 17.56 -23.08
N PRO A 30 -3.51 16.55 -23.25
CA PRO A 30 -4.94 16.79 -23.46
C PRO A 30 -5.59 17.64 -22.36
N ILE A 31 -5.19 17.47 -21.10
CA ILE A 31 -5.72 18.29 -19.99
C ILE A 31 -5.20 19.73 -20.05
N GLN A 32 -3.95 19.94 -20.49
CA GLN A 32 -3.37 21.28 -20.65
C GLN A 32 -4.06 22.03 -21.80
N ALA A 33 -4.27 21.37 -22.94
CA ALA A 33 -4.94 21.93 -24.10
C ALA A 33 -6.39 22.36 -23.80
N LEU A 34 -7.08 21.66 -22.89
CA LEU A 34 -8.43 22.02 -22.44
C LEU A 34 -8.42 23.09 -21.35
N ALA A 35 -7.62 22.91 -20.30
CA ALA A 35 -7.70 23.74 -19.10
C ALA A 35 -7.03 25.11 -19.28
N ILE A 36 -5.90 25.21 -19.99
CA ILE A 36 -5.17 26.48 -20.12
C ILE A 36 -6.04 27.55 -20.79
N PRO A 37 -6.66 27.30 -21.97
CA PRO A 37 -7.52 28.30 -22.60
C PRO A 37 -8.78 28.61 -21.77
N ALA A 38 -9.38 27.60 -21.13
CA ALA A 38 -10.56 27.80 -20.28
C ALA A 38 -10.24 28.71 -19.07
N LEU A 39 -9.04 28.58 -18.51
CA LEU A 39 -8.59 29.39 -17.38
C LEU A 39 -8.09 30.78 -17.79
N LEU A 40 -7.48 30.91 -18.97
CA LEU A 40 -7.02 32.21 -19.49
C LEU A 40 -8.15 33.06 -20.05
N ASN A 41 -9.14 32.47 -20.73
CA ASN A 41 -10.16 33.23 -21.46
C ASN A 41 -11.54 33.18 -20.80
N GLY A 42 -11.79 32.20 -19.93
CA GLY A 42 -13.07 32.06 -19.23
C GLY A 42 -13.05 32.64 -17.81
N GLU A 43 -14.25 32.75 -17.24
CA GLU A 43 -14.49 33.19 -15.85
C GLU A 43 -15.10 32.08 -14.97
N ARG A 44 -15.55 30.98 -15.59
CA ARG A 44 -16.22 29.87 -14.89
C ARG A 44 -15.26 29.04 -14.06
N ASP A 45 -15.78 28.46 -12.98
CA ASP A 45 -15.07 27.42 -12.24
C ASP A 45 -14.82 26.20 -13.12
N VAL A 46 -13.83 25.38 -12.77
CA VAL A 46 -13.40 24.25 -13.61
C VAL A 46 -13.29 22.98 -12.79
N ILE A 47 -13.90 21.90 -13.28
CA ILE A 47 -13.66 20.54 -12.80
C ILE A 47 -12.81 19.83 -13.86
N GLY A 48 -11.54 19.61 -13.56
CA GLY A 48 -10.62 18.83 -14.39
C GLY A 48 -10.62 17.37 -13.99
N GLN A 49 -11.26 16.51 -14.79
CA GLN A 49 -11.24 15.07 -14.55
C GLN A 49 -10.15 14.41 -15.41
N ALA A 50 -9.01 14.09 -14.78
CA ALA A 50 -7.86 13.46 -15.41
C ALA A 50 -7.04 12.63 -14.40
N GLN A 51 -6.32 11.60 -14.88
CA GLN A 51 -5.44 10.77 -14.04
C GLN A 51 -4.17 11.52 -13.60
N THR A 52 -3.50 11.02 -12.56
CA THR A 52 -2.21 11.57 -12.09
C THR A 52 -1.13 11.44 -13.16
N GLY A 53 -0.16 12.36 -13.18
CA GLY A 53 0.91 12.36 -14.20
C GLY A 53 0.50 12.82 -15.60
N THR A 54 -0.72 13.31 -15.80
CA THR A 54 -1.19 13.87 -17.09
C THR A 54 -0.81 15.34 -17.31
N GLY A 55 -0.02 15.94 -16.42
CA GLY A 55 0.38 17.34 -16.50
C GLY A 55 -0.64 18.34 -15.93
N LYS A 56 -1.50 17.92 -14.99
CA LYS A 56 -2.51 18.77 -14.33
C LYS A 56 -1.91 20.01 -13.67
N THR A 57 -0.76 19.87 -13.01
CA THR A 57 -0.08 20.98 -12.34
C THR A 57 0.27 22.10 -13.29
N ALA A 58 0.78 21.80 -14.49
CA ALA A 58 0.98 22.82 -15.52
C ALA A 58 -0.36 23.37 -16.05
N ALA A 59 -1.38 22.51 -16.17
CA ALA A 59 -2.69 22.87 -16.69
C ALA A 59 -3.39 23.97 -15.86
N PHE A 60 -3.28 23.95 -14.52
CA PHE A 60 -3.75 25.04 -13.66
C PHE A 60 -2.66 26.06 -13.32
N GLY A 61 -1.41 25.63 -13.18
CA GLY A 61 -0.33 26.48 -12.69
C GLY A 61 0.04 27.60 -13.67
N LEU A 62 0.16 27.28 -14.96
CA LEU A 62 0.48 28.26 -16.00
C LEU A 62 -0.52 29.43 -16.05
N PRO A 63 -1.84 29.20 -16.20
CA PRO A 63 -2.80 30.30 -16.27
C PRO A 63 -2.91 31.11 -14.97
N ILE A 64 -2.72 30.50 -13.81
CA ILE A 64 -2.69 31.22 -12.52
C ILE A 64 -1.48 32.15 -12.45
N LEU A 65 -0.30 31.67 -12.81
CA LEU A 65 0.92 32.48 -12.83
C LEU A 65 0.88 33.60 -13.87
N GLU A 66 0.04 33.48 -14.91
CA GLU A 66 -0.25 34.57 -15.83
C GLU A 66 -1.03 35.72 -15.19
N ARG A 67 -1.95 35.39 -14.29
CA ARG A 67 -2.92 36.33 -13.69
C ARG A 67 -2.41 36.96 -12.38
N VAL A 68 -1.67 36.20 -11.58
CA VAL A 68 -1.19 36.61 -10.25
C VAL A 68 -0.14 37.73 -10.35
N GLN A 69 -0.22 38.73 -9.47
CA GLN A 69 0.66 39.89 -9.47
C GLN A 69 1.52 39.97 -8.18
N PRO A 70 2.81 40.34 -8.27
CA PRO A 70 3.68 40.44 -7.11
C PRO A 70 3.22 41.54 -6.14
N GLY A 71 3.40 41.31 -4.84
CA GLY A 71 3.18 42.33 -3.80
C GLY A 71 1.72 42.56 -3.38
N LYS A 72 0.77 41.77 -3.90
CA LYS A 72 -0.66 41.86 -3.54
C LYS A 72 -1.10 40.86 -2.46
N GLY A 73 -0.15 40.19 -1.81
CA GLY A 73 -0.45 39.11 -0.86
C GLY A 73 -0.98 37.86 -1.58
N VAL A 74 -1.56 36.95 -0.80
CA VAL A 74 -1.95 35.62 -1.28
C VAL A 74 -3.14 35.74 -2.24
N GLN A 75 -2.91 35.38 -3.49
CA GLN A 75 -3.90 35.42 -4.58
C GLN A 75 -4.31 34.02 -5.05
N ALA A 76 -3.48 33.00 -4.80
CA ALA A 76 -3.82 31.62 -5.11
C ALA A 76 -3.50 30.67 -3.95
N LEU A 77 -4.43 29.75 -3.67
CA LEU A 77 -4.31 28.70 -2.67
C LEU A 77 -4.54 27.35 -3.35
N VAL A 78 -3.51 26.50 -3.35
CA VAL A 78 -3.57 25.13 -3.86
C VAL A 78 -3.59 24.18 -2.67
N LEU A 79 -4.70 23.46 -2.48
CA LEU A 79 -4.84 22.40 -1.49
C LEU A 79 -4.50 21.05 -2.12
N VAL A 80 -3.62 20.32 -1.45
CA VAL A 80 -3.13 19.00 -1.86
C VAL A 80 -3.15 18.01 -0.70
N PRO A 81 -3.34 16.70 -0.96
CA PRO A 81 -3.45 15.68 0.09
C PRO A 81 -2.17 15.45 0.89
N THR A 82 -1.00 15.62 0.27
CA THR A 82 0.27 15.20 0.86
C THR A 82 1.31 16.32 0.89
N ARG A 83 2.28 16.17 1.79
CA ARG A 83 3.39 17.12 1.94
C ARG A 83 4.28 17.11 0.70
N GLU A 84 4.48 15.92 0.14
CA GLU A 84 5.34 15.70 -1.02
C GLU A 84 4.74 16.34 -2.26
N LEU A 85 3.43 16.18 -2.46
CA LEU A 85 2.74 16.86 -3.54
C LEU A 85 2.76 18.38 -3.34
N ALA A 86 2.68 18.88 -2.09
CA ALA A 86 2.79 20.32 -1.83
C ALA A 86 4.16 20.87 -2.25
N ILE A 87 5.24 20.13 -1.98
CA ILE A 87 6.60 20.49 -2.40
C ILE A 87 6.70 20.44 -3.92
N GLN A 88 6.24 19.35 -4.56
CA GLN A 88 6.30 19.17 -6.01
C GLN A 88 5.54 20.27 -6.76
N VAL A 89 4.29 20.53 -6.37
CA VAL A 89 3.48 21.58 -6.98
C VAL A 89 4.12 22.95 -6.77
N THR A 90 4.73 23.20 -5.61
CA THR A 90 5.46 24.44 -5.34
C THR A 90 6.69 24.59 -6.24
N GLU A 91 7.53 23.56 -6.34
CA GLU A 91 8.74 23.55 -7.18
C GLU A 91 8.37 23.69 -8.67
N GLU A 92 7.33 22.98 -9.09
CA GLU A 92 6.83 23.01 -10.46
C GLU A 92 6.27 24.39 -10.81
N MET A 93 5.38 24.96 -10.00
CA MET A 93 4.90 26.33 -10.23
C MET A 93 6.02 27.36 -10.15
N ALA A 94 7.01 27.16 -9.26
CA ALA A 94 8.17 28.05 -9.18
C ALA A 94 9.04 27.99 -10.45
N SER A 95 9.09 26.84 -11.12
CA SER A 95 9.77 26.70 -12.43
C SER A 95 9.04 27.42 -13.56
N PHE A 96 7.72 27.58 -13.46
CA PHE A 96 6.89 28.19 -14.51
C PHE A 96 6.77 29.72 -14.45
N LYS A 97 7.17 30.35 -13.34
CA LYS A 97 6.93 31.80 -13.14
C LYS A 97 7.76 32.71 -14.08
N GLY A 98 8.74 32.15 -14.79
CA GLY A 98 9.67 32.91 -15.63
C GLY A 98 10.37 34.03 -14.85
N ASP A 99 10.44 35.23 -15.44
CA ASP A 99 11.06 36.41 -14.85
C ASP A 99 10.20 37.10 -13.77
N LYS A 100 8.97 36.62 -13.50
CA LYS A 100 8.08 37.23 -12.52
C LYS A 100 8.63 37.03 -11.11
N LYS A 101 8.71 38.11 -10.34
CA LYS A 101 9.15 38.11 -8.93
C LYS A 101 8.02 37.63 -7.99
N LEU A 102 7.48 36.45 -8.27
CA LEU A 102 6.48 35.80 -7.43
C LEU A 102 7.13 34.90 -6.39
N PHE A 103 6.60 34.95 -5.18
CA PHE A 103 6.93 34.08 -4.06
C PHE A 103 5.84 33.01 -3.91
N ILE A 104 6.27 31.76 -4.12
CA ILE A 104 5.44 30.56 -3.99
C ILE A 104 6.00 29.77 -2.82
N ILE A 105 5.14 29.37 -1.88
CA ILE A 105 5.57 28.55 -0.74
C ILE A 105 4.68 27.34 -0.55
N SER A 106 5.30 26.28 -0.06
CA SER A 106 4.64 25.09 0.44
C SER A 106 4.40 25.20 1.95
N ILE A 107 3.21 24.86 2.44
CA ILE A 107 2.85 24.83 3.86
C ILE A 107 2.24 23.47 4.21
N TYR A 108 2.92 22.73 5.09
CA TYR A 108 2.49 21.38 5.46
C TYR A 108 2.89 20.97 6.89
N GLY A 109 2.27 19.92 7.41
CA GLY A 109 2.57 19.35 8.74
C GLY A 109 4.00 18.77 8.84
N GLY A 110 4.52 18.56 10.06
CA GLY A 110 5.82 17.91 10.27
C GLY A 110 7.07 18.77 10.04
N GLN A 111 6.96 19.92 9.37
CA GLN A 111 7.99 20.97 9.39
C GLN A 111 7.74 21.96 10.55
N SER A 112 8.80 22.65 10.97
CA SER A 112 8.74 23.75 11.95
C SER A 112 7.79 24.86 11.49
N ILE A 113 6.75 25.11 12.29
CA ILE A 113 5.80 26.20 12.05
C ILE A 113 6.49 27.57 12.07
N SER A 114 7.52 27.74 12.92
CA SER A 114 8.28 28.99 13.01
C SER A 114 8.97 29.35 11.69
N GLU A 115 9.41 28.34 10.94
CA GLU A 115 9.99 28.56 9.61
C GLU A 115 8.93 29.00 8.60
N GLN A 116 7.76 28.36 8.60
CA GLN A 116 6.63 28.70 7.72
C GLN A 116 6.12 30.12 8.02
N LEU A 117 6.00 30.49 9.30
CA LEU A 117 5.67 31.86 9.74
C LEU A 117 6.68 32.89 9.22
N ARG A 118 7.98 32.59 9.29
CA ARG A 118 9.03 33.47 8.77
C ARG A 118 8.93 33.65 7.26
N ARG A 119 8.57 32.59 6.52
CA ARG A 119 8.38 32.65 5.05
C ARG A 119 7.15 33.47 4.68
N LEU A 120 6.01 33.24 5.33
CA LEU A 120 4.77 34.00 5.11
C LEU A 120 4.95 35.51 5.35
N LYS A 121 5.70 35.88 6.41
CA LYS A 121 5.99 37.29 6.72
C LYS A 121 6.76 38.05 5.63
N LYS A 122 7.43 37.36 4.71
CA LYS A 122 8.17 38.01 3.61
C LYS A 122 7.28 38.51 2.47
N GLY A 123 5.98 38.18 2.49
CA GLY A 123 5.08 38.38 1.37
C GLY A 123 5.12 37.16 0.44
N VAL A 124 3.93 36.67 0.09
CA VAL A 124 3.71 35.46 -0.68
C VAL A 124 2.48 35.68 -1.55
N GLU A 125 2.55 35.28 -2.82
CA GLU A 125 1.42 35.37 -3.74
C GLU A 125 0.70 34.03 -3.93
N VAL A 126 1.43 32.92 -3.85
CA VAL A 126 0.86 31.58 -4.03
C VAL A 126 1.23 30.69 -2.84
N VAL A 127 0.22 30.09 -2.23
CA VAL A 127 0.37 29.11 -1.16
C VAL A 127 -0.08 27.76 -1.68
N VAL A 128 0.79 26.76 -1.55
CA VAL A 128 0.45 25.36 -1.79
C VAL A 128 0.50 24.65 -0.45
N GLY A 129 -0.51 23.88 -0.05
CA GLY A 129 -0.46 23.27 1.27
C GLY A 129 -1.45 22.15 1.55
N THR A 130 -1.17 21.42 2.62
CA THR A 130 -2.05 20.38 3.13
C THR A 130 -3.17 20.99 3.99
N PRO A 131 -4.44 20.56 3.87
CA PRO A 131 -5.59 21.19 4.53
C PRO A 131 -5.37 21.51 6.01
N GLY A 132 -5.09 20.52 6.86
CA GLY A 132 -4.94 20.75 8.30
C GLY A 132 -3.85 21.78 8.68
N ARG A 133 -2.75 21.89 7.92
CA ARG A 133 -1.72 22.92 8.19
C ARG A 133 -2.14 24.30 7.68
N VAL A 134 -2.80 24.37 6.53
CA VAL A 134 -3.36 25.63 6.03
C VAL A 134 -4.35 26.18 7.06
N LEU A 135 -5.22 25.33 7.59
CA LEU A 135 -6.19 25.69 8.62
C LEU A 135 -5.52 26.19 9.91
N ASP A 136 -4.47 25.52 10.39
CA ASP A 136 -3.67 25.99 11.55
C ASP A 136 -3.07 27.39 11.32
N HIS A 137 -2.62 27.70 10.09
CA HIS A 137 -2.12 29.03 9.75
C HIS A 137 -3.21 30.11 9.70
N LEU A 138 -4.41 29.75 9.21
CA LEU A 138 -5.61 30.62 9.21
C LEU A 138 -6.07 30.92 10.63
N GLY A 139 -6.22 29.89 11.46
CA GLY A 139 -6.64 30.05 12.86
C GLY A 139 -5.69 30.91 13.71
N ARG A 140 -4.41 30.98 13.32
CA ARG A 140 -3.39 31.86 13.94
C ARG A 140 -3.36 33.29 13.37
N GLY A 141 -4.12 33.58 12.30
CA GLY A 141 -4.05 34.85 11.57
C GLY A 141 -2.71 35.07 10.85
N SER A 142 -1.94 34.01 10.62
CA SER A 142 -0.63 34.10 9.96
C SER A 142 -0.70 33.93 8.45
N LEU A 143 -1.78 33.32 7.97
CA LEU A 143 -2.19 33.29 6.57
C LEU A 143 -3.46 34.14 6.46
N VAL A 144 -3.45 35.09 5.54
CA VAL A 144 -4.57 36.00 5.27
C VAL A 144 -4.99 35.80 3.82
N LEU A 145 -6.29 35.57 3.60
CA LEU A 145 -6.85 35.18 2.31
C LEU A 145 -7.70 36.28 1.65
N ASP A 146 -7.67 37.52 2.17
CA ASP A 146 -8.54 38.61 1.73
C ASP A 146 -8.43 38.91 0.21
N ASN A 147 -7.25 38.71 -0.37
CA ASN A 147 -6.98 38.95 -1.80
C ASN A 147 -6.99 37.66 -2.64
N LEU A 148 -7.53 36.57 -2.11
CA LEU A 148 -7.52 35.27 -2.75
C LEU A 148 -8.48 35.25 -3.96
N GLN A 149 -7.92 35.04 -5.14
CA GLN A 149 -8.66 34.98 -6.41
C GLN A 149 -8.87 33.55 -6.89
N TYR A 150 -7.97 32.64 -6.53
CA TYR A 150 -7.98 31.26 -7.00
C TYR A 150 -7.88 30.27 -5.84
N VAL A 151 -8.79 29.30 -5.80
CA VAL A 151 -8.68 28.12 -4.93
C VAL A 151 -8.64 26.87 -5.78
N ILE A 152 -7.66 26.01 -5.54
CA ILE A 152 -7.43 24.80 -6.32
C ILE A 152 -7.46 23.62 -5.35
N LEU A 153 -8.29 22.63 -5.64
CA LEU A 153 -8.26 21.32 -4.99
C LEU A 153 -7.61 20.34 -5.96
N ASP A 154 -6.38 19.92 -5.70
CA ASP A 154 -5.70 18.91 -6.51
C ASP A 154 -5.65 17.56 -5.78
N GLU A 155 -5.85 16.47 -6.52
CA GLU A 155 -6.13 15.14 -5.99
C GLU A 155 -7.25 15.16 -4.92
N ALA A 156 -8.39 15.75 -5.28
CA ALA A 156 -9.51 15.97 -4.37
C ALA A 156 -10.12 14.66 -3.82
N ASP A 157 -10.22 13.63 -4.64
CA ASP A 157 -10.57 12.27 -4.25
C ASP A 157 -9.65 11.71 -3.15
N GLU A 158 -8.35 11.93 -3.26
CA GLU A 158 -7.38 11.50 -2.24
C GLU A 158 -7.50 12.29 -0.93
N MET A 159 -7.75 13.60 -1.00
CA MET A 159 -8.03 14.39 0.20
C MET A 159 -9.27 13.87 0.94
N LEU A 160 -10.30 13.44 0.21
CA LEU A 160 -11.47 12.79 0.79
C LEU A 160 -11.12 11.45 1.46
N ASN A 161 -10.32 10.61 0.80
CA ASN A 161 -9.89 9.32 1.34
C ASN A 161 -9.06 9.47 2.63
N MET A 162 -8.35 10.59 2.77
CA MET A 162 -7.58 10.95 3.97
C MET A 162 -8.42 11.62 5.06
N GLY A 163 -9.70 11.89 4.81
CA GLY A 163 -10.61 12.49 5.79
C GLY A 163 -10.49 14.01 5.91
N PHE A 164 -9.87 14.71 4.95
CA PHE A 164 -9.67 16.16 5.00
C PHE A 164 -10.87 17.01 4.55
N VAL A 165 -12.04 16.39 4.32
CA VAL A 165 -13.20 17.13 3.79
C VAL A 165 -13.62 18.28 4.71
N ASP A 166 -13.71 18.02 6.01
CA ASP A 166 -14.14 19.02 6.98
C ASP A 166 -13.13 20.19 7.05
N ASP A 167 -11.82 19.89 7.04
CA ASP A 167 -10.76 20.89 6.97
C ASP A 167 -10.87 21.75 5.70
N ILE A 168 -11.17 21.14 4.55
CA ILE A 168 -11.35 21.85 3.28
C ILE A 168 -12.56 22.77 3.35
N GLU A 169 -13.69 22.29 3.85
CA GLU A 169 -14.91 23.09 4.00
C GLU A 169 -14.66 24.31 4.91
N GLU A 170 -13.92 24.15 6.01
CA GLU A 170 -13.55 25.24 6.90
C GLU A 170 -12.59 26.25 6.23
N ILE A 171 -11.61 25.79 5.47
CA ILE A 171 -10.74 26.67 4.67
C ILE A 171 -11.55 27.47 3.65
N LEU A 172 -12.50 26.83 2.96
CA LEU A 172 -13.35 27.48 1.96
C LEU A 172 -14.30 28.53 2.55
N GLN A 173 -14.64 28.42 3.84
CA GLN A 173 -15.40 29.43 4.58
C GLN A 173 -14.56 30.69 4.89
N HIS A 174 -13.25 30.55 5.03
CA HIS A 174 -12.33 31.69 5.22
C HIS A 174 -11.96 32.38 3.89
N ALA A 175 -12.23 31.73 2.75
CA ALA A 175 -11.95 32.28 1.44
C ALA A 175 -13.05 33.27 0.98
N PRO A 176 -12.71 34.35 0.25
CA PRO A 176 -13.67 35.31 -0.28
C PRO A 176 -14.74 34.67 -1.17
N GLU A 177 -16.00 35.14 -1.13
CA GLU A 177 -17.07 34.61 -1.99
C GLU A 177 -16.81 34.83 -3.48
N GLU A 178 -16.17 35.95 -3.84
CA GLU A 178 -15.76 36.25 -5.20
C GLU A 178 -14.35 35.68 -5.44
N ARG A 179 -14.33 34.42 -5.84
CA ARG A 179 -13.12 33.67 -6.20
C ARG A 179 -13.46 32.68 -7.31
N ARG A 180 -12.44 32.25 -8.04
CA ARG A 180 -12.53 31.15 -8.98
C ARG A 180 -12.03 29.87 -8.34
N MET A 181 -12.83 28.81 -8.39
CA MET A 181 -12.51 27.52 -7.82
C MET A 181 -12.21 26.48 -8.90
N LEU A 182 -11.10 25.77 -8.74
CA LEU A 182 -10.66 24.70 -9.63
C LEU A 182 -10.61 23.38 -8.85
N LEU A 183 -11.15 22.32 -9.40
CA LEU A 183 -11.14 20.99 -8.78
C LEU A 183 -10.55 19.99 -9.77
N PHE A 184 -9.42 19.40 -9.41
CA PHE A 184 -8.75 18.35 -10.17
C PHE A 184 -8.83 17.03 -9.42
N SER A 185 -9.39 16.01 -10.07
CA SER A 185 -9.63 14.71 -9.45
C SER A 185 -9.59 13.61 -10.51
N ALA A 186 -9.15 12.41 -10.15
CA ALA A 186 -9.25 11.28 -11.07
C ALA A 186 -10.69 10.74 -11.07
N THR A 187 -11.29 10.66 -9.89
CA THR A 187 -12.66 10.18 -9.68
C THR A 187 -13.56 11.28 -9.12
N MET A 188 -14.89 11.07 -9.19
CA MET A 188 -15.88 12.00 -8.63
C MET A 188 -16.83 11.27 -7.66
N PRO A 189 -16.36 10.86 -6.47
CA PRO A 189 -17.23 10.28 -5.44
C PRO A 189 -18.33 11.26 -5.03
N GLN A 190 -19.44 10.75 -4.49
CA GLN A 190 -20.59 11.59 -4.11
C GLN A 190 -20.23 12.74 -3.17
N ARG A 191 -19.27 12.56 -2.26
CA ARG A 191 -18.82 13.62 -1.35
C ARG A 191 -18.10 14.75 -2.09
N ILE A 192 -17.22 14.44 -3.04
CA ILE A 192 -16.57 15.45 -3.90
C ILE A 192 -17.61 16.14 -4.78
N ALA A 193 -18.56 15.40 -5.36
CA ALA A 193 -19.63 16.00 -6.16
C ALA A 193 -20.50 16.96 -5.34
N LYS A 194 -20.77 16.65 -4.07
CA LYS A 194 -21.50 17.55 -3.14
C LYS A 194 -20.68 18.80 -2.82
N LEU A 195 -19.39 18.65 -2.53
CA LEU A 195 -18.49 19.78 -2.28
C LEU A 195 -18.43 20.72 -3.48
N ALA A 196 -18.25 20.17 -4.69
CA ALA A 196 -18.26 20.93 -5.93
C ALA A 196 -19.59 21.68 -6.12
N LYS A 197 -20.73 21.01 -5.90
CA LYS A 197 -22.06 21.62 -6.03
C LYS A 197 -22.31 22.75 -5.02
N HIS A 198 -21.72 22.67 -3.83
CA HIS A 198 -21.93 23.67 -2.78
C HIS A 198 -21.04 24.90 -2.93
N TYR A 199 -19.78 24.70 -3.31
CA TYR A 199 -18.77 25.76 -3.30
C TYR A 199 -18.38 26.32 -4.68
N MET A 200 -18.70 25.62 -5.79
CA MET A 200 -18.35 26.06 -7.14
C MET A 200 -19.53 26.72 -7.86
N LYS A 201 -19.25 27.75 -8.67
CA LYS A 201 -20.22 28.51 -9.47
C LYS A 201 -20.16 28.07 -10.93
N GLU A 202 -21.25 27.44 -11.40
CA GLU A 202 -21.42 26.97 -12.79
C GLU A 202 -20.17 26.30 -13.39
N PRO A 203 -19.64 25.23 -12.75
CA PRO A 203 -18.35 24.67 -13.14
C PRO A 203 -18.40 24.02 -14.51
N GLU A 204 -17.39 24.30 -15.33
CA GLU A 204 -17.13 23.63 -16.59
C GLU A 204 -16.40 22.30 -16.35
N LEU A 205 -16.95 21.19 -16.85
CA LEU A 205 -16.36 19.87 -16.72
C LEU A 205 -15.41 19.60 -17.89
N LEU A 206 -14.11 19.61 -17.62
CA LEU A 206 -13.05 19.25 -18.56
C LEU A 206 -12.64 17.79 -18.33
N LYS A 207 -13.15 16.89 -19.15
CA LYS A 207 -12.89 15.45 -19.03
C LYS A 207 -11.88 15.00 -20.08
N VAL A 208 -10.76 14.44 -19.62
CA VAL A 208 -9.85 13.71 -20.49
C VAL A 208 -10.21 12.24 -20.42
N GLU A 209 -10.51 11.64 -21.57
CA GLU A 209 -10.74 10.21 -21.63
C GLU A 209 -9.49 9.48 -21.16
N SER A 210 -9.64 8.65 -20.13
CA SER A 210 -8.58 7.74 -19.71
C SER A 210 -8.40 6.69 -20.81
N LYS A 211 -7.52 6.95 -21.77
CA LYS A 211 -6.90 5.82 -22.47
C LYS A 211 -6.24 4.99 -21.38
N GLN A 212 -6.51 3.68 -21.32
CA GLN A 212 -5.91 2.71 -20.40
C GLN A 212 -4.38 2.55 -20.62
N VAL A 213 -3.66 3.59 -21.03
CA VAL A 213 -2.27 3.53 -21.51
C VAL A 213 -1.31 2.99 -20.45
N THR A 214 -1.58 3.23 -19.16
CA THR A 214 -0.77 2.66 -18.07
C THR A 214 -0.99 1.17 -17.86
N ALA A 215 -2.19 0.64 -18.16
CA ALA A 215 -2.45 -0.79 -18.07
C ALA A 215 -1.78 -1.56 -19.22
N ASP A 216 -1.65 -0.95 -20.40
CA ASP A 216 -1.08 -1.62 -21.59
C ASP A 216 0.45 -1.79 -21.52
N LEU A 217 1.17 -0.90 -20.83
CA LEU A 217 2.63 -0.96 -20.67
C LEU A 217 3.09 -1.68 -19.40
N THR A 218 2.15 -2.05 -18.51
CA THR A 218 2.47 -2.71 -17.24
C THR A 218 2.05 -4.18 -17.29
N ASP A 219 3.00 -5.12 -17.26
CA ASP A 219 2.67 -6.54 -17.08
C ASP A 219 2.17 -6.75 -15.65
N GLN A 220 0.91 -7.21 -15.54
CA GLN A 220 0.22 -7.34 -14.27
C GLN A 220 0.09 -8.81 -13.92
N ILE A 221 0.84 -9.23 -12.92
CA ILE A 221 0.88 -10.62 -12.47
C ILE A 221 0.50 -10.75 -11.01
N TYR A 222 0.02 -11.95 -10.63
CA TYR A 222 -0.23 -12.28 -9.25
C TYR A 222 0.29 -13.66 -8.88
N PHE A 223 0.67 -13.79 -7.61
CA PHE A 223 1.08 -15.05 -6.99
C PHE A 223 0.14 -15.37 -5.85
N GLU A 224 -0.36 -16.61 -5.83
CA GLU A 224 -1.15 -17.15 -4.72
C GLU A 224 -0.23 -17.91 -3.77
N LEU A 225 -0.17 -17.45 -2.52
CA LEU A 225 0.79 -17.93 -1.52
C LEU A 225 0.24 -17.82 -0.10
N ARG A 226 0.87 -18.54 0.83
CA ARG A 226 0.55 -18.42 2.26
C ARG A 226 1.17 -17.15 2.79
N ASP A 227 0.59 -16.60 3.85
CA ASP A 227 1.11 -15.37 4.46
C ASP A 227 2.56 -15.53 4.96
N SER A 228 2.90 -16.71 5.47
CA SER A 228 4.28 -17.09 5.87
C SER A 228 5.29 -17.02 4.74
N ASP A 229 4.84 -17.23 3.50
CA ASP A 229 5.72 -17.43 2.34
C ASP A 229 5.92 -16.11 1.56
N ARG A 230 5.22 -15.03 1.95
CA ARG A 230 5.29 -13.71 1.30
C ARG A 230 6.71 -13.15 1.25
N PHE A 231 7.44 -13.30 2.35
CA PHE A 231 8.78 -12.75 2.44
C PHE A 231 9.76 -13.49 1.52
N ASP A 232 9.72 -14.82 1.53
CA ASP A 232 10.59 -15.62 0.67
C ASP A 232 10.20 -15.49 -0.81
N ALA A 233 8.91 -15.31 -1.11
CA ALA A 233 8.44 -14.97 -2.46
C ALA A 233 9.02 -13.62 -2.92
N LEU A 234 9.00 -12.60 -2.06
CA LEU A 234 9.57 -11.29 -2.34
C LEU A 234 11.06 -11.38 -2.69
N THR A 235 11.85 -12.06 -1.85
CA THR A 235 13.31 -12.16 -2.07
C THR A 235 13.65 -12.94 -3.34
N ARG A 236 12.90 -14.01 -3.64
CA ARG A 236 13.11 -14.77 -4.90
C ARG A 236 12.84 -13.93 -6.15
N ILE A 237 11.81 -13.07 -6.12
CA ILE A 237 11.52 -12.17 -7.23
C ILE A 237 12.64 -11.14 -7.40
N ILE A 238 13.09 -10.54 -6.30
CA ILE A 238 14.19 -9.56 -6.33
C ILE A 238 15.47 -10.19 -6.90
N ASP A 239 15.79 -11.42 -6.49
CA ASP A 239 17.00 -12.12 -6.90
C ASP A 239 17.02 -12.55 -8.38
N VAL A 240 15.83 -12.83 -8.94
CA VAL A 240 15.68 -13.25 -10.35
C VAL A 240 15.74 -12.06 -11.31
N GLU A 241 15.37 -10.87 -10.83
CA GLU A 241 15.29 -9.67 -11.64
C GLU A 241 16.62 -8.88 -11.60
N PRO A 242 17.42 -8.87 -12.69
CA PRO A 242 18.78 -8.34 -12.68
C PRO A 242 18.86 -6.83 -12.39
N GLU A 243 17.82 -6.06 -12.74
CA GLU A 243 17.71 -4.61 -12.48
C GLU A 243 16.47 -4.28 -11.63
N PHE A 244 16.27 -5.04 -10.54
CA PHE A 244 15.18 -4.75 -9.63
C PHE A 244 15.32 -3.34 -9.05
N TYR A 245 14.37 -2.47 -9.39
CA TYR A 245 14.21 -1.14 -8.81
C TYR A 245 12.71 -0.95 -8.55
N GLY A 246 12.31 -1.09 -7.28
CA GLY A 246 10.90 -1.31 -7.00
C GLY A 246 10.38 -0.80 -5.68
N LEU A 247 9.07 -0.58 -5.68
CA LEU A 247 8.27 -0.13 -4.54
C LEU A 247 7.41 -1.28 -4.02
N VAL A 248 7.59 -1.63 -2.76
CA VAL A 248 6.89 -2.73 -2.08
C VAL A 248 5.83 -2.15 -1.14
N PHE A 249 4.56 -2.40 -1.44
CA PHE A 249 3.44 -1.87 -0.68
C PHE A 249 2.95 -2.83 0.42
N CYS A 250 3.04 -2.38 1.67
CA CYS A 250 2.50 -3.06 2.85
C CYS A 250 1.28 -2.33 3.41
N ARG A 251 0.37 -3.08 4.04
CA ARG A 251 -0.87 -2.51 4.62
C ARG A 251 -0.62 -1.65 5.86
N THR A 252 0.32 -2.05 6.73
CA THR A 252 0.51 -1.45 8.05
C THR A 252 1.93 -0.92 8.23
N LYS A 253 2.10 0.04 9.15
CA LYS A 253 3.41 0.61 9.51
C LYS A 253 4.36 -0.47 10.03
N ASN A 254 3.88 -1.28 10.99
CA ASN A 254 4.64 -2.41 11.52
C ASN A 254 5.04 -3.42 10.42
N GLY A 255 4.18 -3.63 9.41
CA GLY A 255 4.52 -4.49 8.28
C GLY A 255 5.64 -3.91 7.40
N VAL A 256 5.67 -2.59 7.23
CA VAL A 256 6.80 -1.91 6.57
C VAL A 256 8.08 -2.13 7.36
N ASP A 257 8.06 -1.90 8.68
CA ASP A 257 9.26 -2.05 9.53
C ASP A 257 9.77 -3.49 9.54
N GLU A 258 8.87 -4.47 9.65
CA GLU A 258 9.20 -5.90 9.66
C GLU A 258 9.83 -6.34 8.32
N VAL A 259 9.19 -6.01 7.19
CA VAL A 259 9.70 -6.38 5.86
C VAL A 259 11.03 -5.68 5.58
N THR A 260 11.15 -4.39 5.91
CA THR A 260 12.40 -3.64 5.73
C THR A 260 13.54 -4.23 6.55
N SER A 261 13.30 -4.55 7.84
CA SER A 261 14.32 -5.12 8.71
C SER A 261 14.81 -6.46 8.19
N LYS A 262 13.89 -7.34 7.78
CA LYS A 262 14.26 -8.65 7.22
C LYS A 262 15.00 -8.53 5.89
N LEU A 263 14.67 -7.55 5.04
CA LEU A 263 15.41 -7.30 3.80
C LEU A 263 16.84 -6.86 4.10
N ILE A 264 17.04 -5.92 5.03
CA ILE A 264 18.36 -5.45 5.43
C ILE A 264 19.18 -6.58 6.07
N GLU A 265 18.58 -7.40 6.93
CA GLU A 265 19.22 -8.59 7.54
C GLU A 265 19.68 -9.60 6.49
N ARG A 266 18.96 -9.72 5.37
CA ARG A 266 19.33 -10.57 4.22
C ARG A 266 20.30 -9.88 3.24
N GLY A 267 20.76 -8.66 3.54
CA GLY A 267 21.75 -7.94 2.74
C GLY A 267 21.18 -7.16 1.56
N TYR A 268 19.87 -6.97 1.48
CA TYR A 268 19.25 -6.15 0.43
C TYR A 268 19.33 -4.65 0.76
N ASP A 269 19.59 -3.83 -0.25
CA ASP A 269 19.58 -2.37 -0.15
C ASP A 269 18.15 -1.82 -0.11
N ALA A 270 17.53 -1.95 1.06
CA ALA A 270 16.15 -1.55 1.34
C ALA A 270 16.05 -0.46 2.40
N ASP A 271 15.02 0.38 2.31
CA ASP A 271 14.65 1.32 3.37
C ASP A 271 13.10 1.42 3.44
N GLY A 272 12.59 1.84 4.60
CA GLY A 272 11.16 1.78 4.94
C GLY A 272 10.52 3.16 4.94
N LEU A 273 9.26 3.26 4.52
CA LEU A 273 8.52 4.52 4.47
C LEU A 273 7.07 4.41 4.97
N HIS A 274 6.83 4.94 6.16
CA HIS A 274 5.50 4.95 6.79
C HIS A 274 5.25 6.25 7.55
N GLY A 275 4.02 6.44 8.07
CA GLY A 275 3.57 7.73 8.64
C GLY A 275 4.23 8.17 9.95
N ASP A 276 4.99 7.31 10.64
CA ASP A 276 5.69 7.68 11.89
C ASP A 276 7.14 8.12 11.64
N ILE A 277 7.60 8.03 10.39
CA ILE A 277 8.93 8.51 10.01
C ILE A 277 8.96 10.04 10.06
N SER A 278 9.95 10.58 10.76
CA SER A 278 10.18 12.03 10.80
C SER A 278 10.40 12.60 9.39
N GLN A 279 9.98 13.84 9.16
CA GLN A 279 10.10 14.47 7.84
C GLN A 279 11.56 14.49 7.32
N ALA A 280 12.51 14.79 8.21
CA ALA A 280 13.94 14.82 7.86
C ALA A 280 14.47 13.44 7.44
N LEU A 281 14.04 12.37 8.12
CA LEU A 281 14.41 11.01 7.75
C LEU A 281 13.75 10.59 6.44
N ARG A 282 12.46 10.90 6.26
CA ARG A 282 11.72 10.67 5.02
C ARG A 282 12.42 11.29 3.81
N GLU A 283 12.80 12.56 3.88
CA GLU A 283 13.55 13.24 2.81
C GLU A 283 14.90 12.56 2.51
N LYS A 284 15.61 12.10 3.55
CA LYS A 284 16.85 11.35 3.39
C LYS A 284 16.63 10.02 2.67
N ILE A 285 15.60 9.26 3.05
CA ILE A 285 15.24 7.97 2.45
C ILE A 285 14.87 8.16 0.98
N LEU A 286 13.97 9.12 0.69
CA LEU A 286 13.56 9.42 -0.68
C LEU A 286 14.72 9.87 -1.56
N ARG A 287 15.66 10.64 -1.01
CA ARG A 287 16.88 11.03 -1.73
C ARG A 287 17.77 9.83 -2.05
N LYS A 288 17.99 8.91 -1.09
CA LYS A 288 18.75 7.68 -1.35
C LYS A 288 18.10 6.86 -2.47
N PHE A 289 16.77 6.71 -2.43
CA PHE A 289 16.01 5.94 -3.41
C PHE A 289 16.04 6.56 -4.81
N ARG A 290 15.85 7.88 -4.93
CA ARG A 290 15.97 8.59 -6.22
C ARG A 290 17.37 8.49 -6.80
N ASN A 291 18.39 8.55 -5.95
CA ASN A 291 19.78 8.42 -6.36
C ASN A 291 20.23 6.96 -6.53
N LYS A 292 19.31 5.98 -6.50
CA LYS A 292 19.56 4.54 -6.61
C LYS A 292 20.62 3.99 -5.63
N HIS A 293 20.81 4.63 -4.48
CA HIS A 293 21.66 4.10 -3.40
C HIS A 293 20.97 2.96 -2.64
N ILE A 294 19.64 2.93 -2.73
CA ILE A 294 18.82 1.78 -2.37
C ILE A 294 17.94 1.46 -3.57
N ASN A 295 17.66 0.19 -3.79
CA ASN A 295 16.88 -0.29 -4.92
C ASN A 295 15.48 -0.80 -4.53
N ILE A 296 15.23 -0.96 -3.23
CA ILE A 296 13.94 -1.38 -2.69
C ILE A 296 13.43 -0.31 -1.71
N LEU A 297 12.23 0.21 -1.98
CA LEU A 297 11.51 1.05 -1.02
C LEU A 297 10.29 0.29 -0.54
N VAL A 298 10.19 0.05 0.77
CA VAL A 298 8.99 -0.57 1.37
C VAL A 298 8.11 0.53 1.94
N ALA A 299 6.83 0.60 1.59
CA ALA A 299 5.99 1.72 1.99
C ALA A 299 4.52 1.34 2.27
N THR A 300 3.83 2.17 3.05
CA THR A 300 2.35 2.16 3.12
C THR A 300 1.75 3.04 2.04
N ASP A 301 0.48 2.82 1.67
CA ASP A 301 -0.23 3.66 0.69
C ASP A 301 -0.13 5.16 1.01
N VAL A 302 -0.44 5.52 2.25
CA VAL A 302 -0.43 6.92 2.70
C VAL A 302 0.97 7.53 2.57
N ALA A 303 1.99 6.74 2.90
CA ALA A 303 3.36 7.21 2.86
C ALA A 303 3.94 7.23 1.44
N ALA A 304 3.37 6.45 0.51
CA ALA A 304 3.80 6.36 -0.88
C ALA A 304 3.07 7.35 -1.82
N ARG A 305 1.95 7.92 -1.37
CA ARG A 305 1.20 8.95 -2.13
C ARG A 305 2.02 10.22 -2.30
N GLY A 306 1.85 10.86 -3.45
CA GLY A 306 2.54 12.10 -3.78
C GLY A 306 4.06 11.99 -3.91
N ILE A 307 4.65 10.79 -3.89
CA ILE A 307 6.10 10.68 -4.15
C ILE A 307 6.35 10.64 -5.66
N ASP A 308 7.14 11.58 -6.14
CA ASP A 308 7.70 11.60 -7.48
C ASP A 308 8.89 10.64 -7.54
N ILE A 309 8.58 9.34 -7.60
CA ILE A 309 9.52 8.31 -8.02
C ILE A 309 8.98 7.75 -9.33
N ASN A 310 9.58 8.20 -10.42
CA ASN A 310 9.31 7.67 -11.76
C ASN A 310 10.29 6.54 -12.09
N ASP A 311 9.99 5.82 -13.17
CA ASP A 311 10.87 4.80 -13.76
C ASP A 311 11.20 3.60 -12.84
N LEU A 312 10.25 3.20 -11.99
CA LEU A 312 10.33 1.91 -11.29
C LEU A 312 10.21 0.77 -12.31
N THR A 313 11.08 -0.24 -12.23
CA THR A 313 10.94 -1.46 -13.02
C THR A 313 9.83 -2.34 -12.44
N HIS A 314 9.67 -2.30 -11.12
CA HIS A 314 8.75 -3.18 -10.39
C HIS A 314 7.89 -2.44 -9.36
N VAL A 315 6.62 -2.82 -9.27
CA VAL A 315 5.74 -2.49 -8.15
C VAL A 315 5.24 -3.79 -7.54
N ILE A 316 5.48 -4.00 -6.25
CA ILE A 316 5.04 -5.20 -5.55
C ILE A 316 3.97 -4.85 -4.52
N ASN A 317 2.75 -5.30 -4.75
CA ASN A 317 1.69 -5.32 -3.74
C ASN A 317 1.93 -6.50 -2.78
N TYR A 318 2.79 -6.28 -1.77
CA TYR A 318 3.05 -7.27 -0.71
C TYR A 318 1.78 -7.55 0.10
N SER A 319 0.93 -6.54 0.29
CA SER A 319 -0.43 -6.69 0.79
C SER A 319 -1.44 -6.25 -0.27
N LEU A 320 -2.52 -7.01 -0.46
CA LEU A 320 -3.61 -6.66 -1.36
C LEU A 320 -4.20 -5.28 -0.95
N PRO A 321 -4.34 -4.32 -1.90
CA PRO A 321 -4.97 -3.03 -1.65
C PRO A 321 -6.43 -3.20 -1.25
N GLN A 322 -6.96 -2.24 -0.49
CA GLN A 322 -8.33 -2.33 0.02
C GLN A 322 -9.38 -2.03 -1.05
N ASP A 323 -9.05 -1.17 -2.00
CA ASP A 323 -9.95 -0.70 -3.04
C ASP A 323 -9.27 -0.66 -4.43
N PRO A 324 -10.06 -0.66 -5.52
CA PRO A 324 -9.56 -0.61 -6.89
C PRO A 324 -8.75 0.64 -7.25
N GLU A 325 -9.08 1.80 -6.67
CA GLU A 325 -8.42 3.07 -6.98
C GLU A 325 -6.98 3.05 -6.45
N SER A 326 -6.81 2.60 -5.21
CA SER A 326 -5.50 2.34 -4.60
C SER A 326 -4.67 1.40 -5.47
N TYR A 327 -5.24 0.31 -6.01
CA TYR A 327 -4.51 -0.59 -6.91
C TYR A 327 -3.97 0.14 -8.14
N VAL A 328 -4.82 0.91 -8.83
CA VAL A 328 -4.43 1.69 -10.02
C VAL A 328 -3.33 2.71 -9.68
N HIS A 329 -3.43 3.38 -8.53
CA HIS A 329 -2.43 4.35 -8.07
C HIS A 329 -1.08 3.71 -7.72
N ARG A 330 -1.07 2.49 -7.18
CA ARG A 330 0.14 1.74 -6.90
C ARG A 330 0.84 1.30 -8.18
N ILE A 331 0.13 0.61 -9.07
CA ILE A 331 0.74 0.08 -10.30
C ILE A 331 1.13 1.21 -11.25
N GLY A 332 0.44 2.35 -11.20
CA GLY A 332 0.79 3.55 -11.94
C GLY A 332 2.13 4.18 -11.54
N ARG A 333 2.90 3.57 -10.63
CA ARG A 333 4.30 3.95 -10.31
C ARG A 333 5.34 3.30 -11.22
N THR A 334 4.93 2.30 -12.01
CA THR A 334 5.73 1.68 -13.07
C THR A 334 5.05 1.87 -14.43
N GLY A 335 5.67 1.41 -15.52
CA GLY A 335 5.07 1.48 -16.86
C GLY A 335 4.89 2.90 -17.42
N ARG A 336 5.79 3.84 -17.06
CA ARG A 336 5.74 5.26 -17.45
C ARG A 336 6.69 5.58 -18.60
N ALA A 337 6.43 6.68 -19.30
CA ALA A 337 7.29 7.23 -20.37
C ALA A 337 7.69 6.23 -21.48
N GLY A 338 6.79 5.28 -21.80
CA GLY A 338 7.02 4.27 -22.85
C GLY A 338 7.87 3.07 -22.42
N LYS A 339 8.36 3.03 -21.17
CA LYS A 339 9.07 1.87 -20.61
C LYS A 339 8.07 0.82 -20.13
N GLN A 340 8.40 -0.45 -20.33
CA GLN A 340 7.64 -1.55 -19.73
C GLN A 340 7.93 -1.64 -18.23
N GLY A 341 6.94 -2.10 -17.48
CA GLY A 341 7.02 -2.27 -16.03
C GLY A 341 6.25 -3.50 -15.57
N THR A 342 6.62 -4.04 -14.40
CA THR A 342 5.95 -5.22 -13.85
C THR A 342 5.26 -4.89 -12.53
N ALA A 343 3.96 -5.12 -12.47
CA ALA A 343 3.16 -5.00 -11.26
C ALA A 343 2.81 -6.38 -10.72
N ILE A 344 3.36 -6.71 -9.54
CA ILE A 344 3.23 -8.02 -8.91
C ILE A 344 2.30 -7.91 -7.71
N THR A 345 1.32 -8.81 -7.59
CA THR A 345 0.41 -8.83 -6.44
C THR A 345 0.45 -10.16 -5.71
N PHE A 346 0.73 -10.13 -4.42
CA PHE A 346 0.63 -11.29 -3.55
C PHE A 346 -0.79 -11.42 -3.02
N ILE A 347 -1.36 -12.61 -3.17
CA ILE A 347 -2.69 -12.93 -2.66
C ILE A 347 -2.62 -14.18 -1.78
N THR A 348 -3.34 -14.13 -0.67
CA THR A 348 -3.62 -15.33 0.13
C THR A 348 -4.96 -15.95 -0.29
N PRO A 349 -5.22 -17.24 0.01
CA PRO A 349 -6.50 -17.87 -0.28
C PRO A 349 -7.72 -17.13 0.30
N SER A 350 -7.56 -16.48 1.46
CA SER A 350 -8.61 -15.67 2.09
C SER A 350 -8.86 -14.33 1.37
N GLU A 351 -7.85 -13.77 0.72
CA GLU A 351 -7.94 -12.51 -0.04
C GLU A 351 -8.42 -12.73 -1.48
N TYR A 352 -8.50 -13.97 -1.97
CA TYR A 352 -8.85 -14.29 -3.36
C TYR A 352 -10.19 -13.67 -3.80
N ARG A 353 -11.22 -13.71 -2.94
CA ARG A 353 -12.53 -13.12 -3.25
C ARG A 353 -12.45 -11.61 -3.44
N GLN A 354 -11.69 -10.92 -2.58
CA GLN A 354 -11.49 -9.47 -2.65
C GLN A 354 -10.69 -9.11 -3.92
N PHE A 355 -9.66 -9.89 -4.24
CA PHE A 355 -8.87 -9.73 -5.45
C PHE A 355 -9.71 -9.86 -6.73
N VAL A 356 -10.58 -10.88 -6.83
CA VAL A 356 -11.47 -11.06 -7.99
C VAL A 356 -12.46 -9.90 -8.14
N ALA A 357 -12.99 -9.37 -7.02
CA ALA A 357 -13.87 -8.20 -7.05
C ALA A 357 -13.12 -6.95 -7.55
N MET A 358 -11.89 -6.73 -7.07
CA MET A 358 -11.01 -5.66 -7.52
C MET A 358 -10.72 -5.79 -9.03
N GLN A 359 -10.34 -6.97 -9.50
CA GLN A 359 -10.01 -7.24 -10.90
C GLN A 359 -11.19 -6.90 -11.84
N ARG A 360 -12.42 -7.22 -11.44
CA ARG A 360 -13.63 -6.88 -12.21
C ARG A 360 -13.86 -5.38 -12.29
N ASN A 361 -13.64 -4.65 -11.21
CA ASN A 361 -13.85 -3.20 -11.16
C ASN A 361 -12.80 -2.42 -11.95
N VAL A 362 -11.54 -2.89 -11.95
CA VAL A 362 -10.46 -2.27 -12.74
C VAL A 362 -10.59 -2.63 -14.23
N ASN A 363 -11.37 -3.66 -14.57
CA ASN A 363 -11.55 -4.16 -15.94
C ASN A 363 -10.22 -4.55 -16.61
N VAL A 364 -9.32 -5.20 -15.85
CA VAL A 364 -8.02 -5.68 -16.33
C VAL A 364 -7.86 -7.14 -15.95
N LYS A 365 -7.22 -7.94 -16.82
CA LYS A 365 -6.94 -9.35 -16.54
C LYS A 365 -5.53 -9.50 -15.98
N ILE A 366 -5.43 -9.74 -14.67
CA ILE A 366 -4.14 -9.98 -13.99
C ILE A 366 -3.78 -11.46 -14.16
N ARG A 367 -2.58 -11.74 -14.65
CA ARG A 367 -2.12 -13.08 -15.02
C ARG A 367 -1.61 -13.84 -13.79
N LYS A 368 -2.02 -15.10 -13.62
CA LYS A 368 -1.47 -15.97 -12.57
C LYS A 368 -0.10 -16.45 -12.99
N GLU A 369 0.89 -16.27 -12.14
CA GLU A 369 2.27 -16.72 -12.33
C GLU A 369 2.65 -17.74 -11.24
N LYS A 370 3.68 -18.53 -11.50
CA LYS A 370 4.25 -19.46 -10.50
C LYS A 370 5.57 -18.88 -10.00
N LEU A 371 5.79 -18.93 -8.69
CA LEU A 371 7.05 -18.46 -8.13
C LEU A 371 8.21 -19.31 -8.65
N PRO A 372 9.35 -18.69 -8.98
CA PRO A 372 10.59 -19.42 -9.26
C PRO A 372 10.94 -20.37 -8.11
N THR A 373 11.39 -21.57 -8.45
CA THR A 373 11.90 -22.52 -7.44
C THR A 373 13.28 -22.08 -6.94
N ALA A 374 13.72 -22.57 -5.79
CA ALA A 374 15.06 -22.27 -5.27
C ALA A 374 16.16 -22.61 -6.31
N ASN A 375 15.99 -23.74 -7.01
CA ASN A 375 16.90 -24.17 -8.07
C ASN A 375 16.91 -23.21 -9.26
N ASP A 376 15.76 -22.64 -9.63
CA ASP A 376 15.68 -21.63 -10.70
C ASP A 376 16.44 -20.38 -10.29
N VAL A 377 16.23 -19.88 -9.06
CA VAL A 377 16.93 -18.70 -8.54
C VAL A 377 18.45 -18.91 -8.52
N ILE A 378 18.90 -20.05 -8.01
CA ILE A 378 20.33 -20.39 -7.95
C ILE A 378 20.94 -20.50 -9.35
N SER A 379 20.20 -21.10 -10.30
CA SER A 379 20.67 -21.21 -11.68
C SER A 379 20.81 -19.84 -12.34
N ILE A 380 19.88 -18.92 -12.08
CA ILE A 380 19.92 -17.53 -12.57
C ILE A 380 21.10 -16.79 -11.94
N LYS A 381 21.32 -16.92 -10.62
CA LYS A 381 22.47 -16.33 -9.94
C LYS A 381 23.80 -16.85 -10.47
N LYS A 382 23.93 -18.16 -10.70
CA LYS A 382 25.12 -18.77 -11.32
C LYS A 382 25.39 -18.19 -12.70
N ASN A 383 24.35 -18.02 -13.52
CA ASN A 383 24.49 -17.40 -14.83
C ASN A 383 24.91 -15.93 -14.72
N LYS A 384 24.36 -15.17 -13.76
CA LYS A 384 24.76 -13.77 -13.52
C LYS A 384 26.23 -13.66 -13.15
N ILE A 385 26.69 -14.47 -12.19
CA ILE A 385 28.11 -14.52 -11.79
C ILE A 385 29.00 -14.81 -13.01
N LYS A 386 28.57 -15.72 -13.89
CA LYS A 386 29.30 -16.03 -15.11
C LYS A 386 29.37 -14.83 -16.05
N THR A 387 28.26 -14.13 -16.28
CA THR A 387 28.21 -12.92 -17.11
C THR A 387 29.11 -11.81 -16.55
N ASP A 388 29.05 -11.58 -15.23
CA ASP A 388 29.88 -10.55 -14.57
C ASP A 388 31.38 -10.88 -14.70
N LEU A 389 31.75 -12.16 -14.58
CA LEU A 389 33.12 -12.62 -14.84
C LEU A 389 33.54 -12.42 -16.30
N GLU A 390 32.66 -12.70 -17.27
CA GLU A 390 32.93 -12.46 -18.70
C GLU A 390 33.15 -10.96 -18.99
N GLU A 391 32.40 -10.06 -18.33
CA GLU A 391 32.58 -8.61 -18.46
C GLU A 391 33.92 -8.14 -17.86
N ILE A 392 34.31 -8.64 -16.67
CA ILE A 392 35.61 -8.34 -16.05
C ILE A 392 36.76 -8.78 -16.96
N VAL A 393 36.62 -9.96 -17.58
CA VAL A 393 37.61 -10.46 -18.55
C VAL A 393 37.65 -9.58 -19.79
N GLY A 394 36.49 -9.18 -20.33
CA GLY A 394 36.39 -8.31 -21.49
C GLY A 394 37.00 -6.92 -21.27
N ASN A 395 36.92 -6.40 -20.05
CA ASN A 395 37.45 -5.08 -19.66
C ASN A 395 38.91 -5.12 -19.17
N GLU A 396 39.55 -6.30 -19.15
CA GLU A 396 40.91 -6.53 -18.63
C GLU A 396 41.13 -6.08 -17.16
N SER A 397 40.04 -5.94 -16.39
CA SER A 397 40.06 -5.48 -14.99
C SER A 397 40.62 -6.51 -13.99
N TYR A 398 41.13 -7.65 -14.47
CA TYR A 398 41.70 -8.73 -13.66
C TYR A 398 43.24 -8.64 -13.52
N MET A 399 43.90 -7.76 -14.28
CA MET A 399 45.37 -7.70 -14.39
C MET A 399 46.09 -7.51 -13.04
N GLU A 400 45.51 -6.72 -12.14
CA GLU A 400 46.09 -6.45 -10.81
C GLU A 400 46.04 -7.66 -9.86
N TYR A 401 45.17 -8.65 -10.16
CA TYR A 401 44.97 -9.84 -9.34
C TYR A 401 45.71 -11.07 -9.87
N LEU A 402 46.37 -10.98 -11.03
CA LEU A 402 47.05 -12.10 -11.68
C LEU A 402 48.09 -12.77 -10.78
N GLY A 403 48.96 -12.00 -10.11
CA GLY A 403 49.99 -12.57 -9.24
C GLY A 403 49.39 -13.37 -8.07
N MET A 404 48.31 -12.86 -7.46
CA MET A 404 47.60 -13.58 -6.39
C MET A 404 46.90 -14.83 -6.92
N ALA A 405 46.34 -14.77 -8.13
CA ALA A 405 45.71 -15.92 -8.77
C ALA A 405 46.73 -17.02 -9.09
N GLU A 406 47.92 -16.66 -9.60
CA GLU A 406 49.01 -17.60 -9.87
C GLU A 406 49.46 -18.32 -8.59
N ASP A 407 49.64 -17.58 -7.49
CA ASP A 407 49.99 -18.16 -6.18
C ASP A 407 48.93 -19.16 -5.69
N LEU A 408 47.64 -18.81 -5.82
CA LEU A 408 46.53 -19.67 -5.41
C LEU A 408 46.41 -20.93 -6.27
N ILE A 409 46.62 -20.79 -7.58
CA ILE A 409 46.60 -21.89 -8.56
C ILE A 409 47.79 -22.83 -8.33
N ALA A 410 48.97 -22.30 -8.02
CA ALA A 410 50.18 -23.10 -7.80
C ALA A 410 50.04 -24.06 -6.60
N VAL A 411 49.31 -23.65 -5.55
CA VAL A 411 49.14 -24.45 -4.32
C VAL A 411 48.04 -25.49 -4.46
N ASN A 412 46.89 -25.15 -5.07
CA ASN A 412 45.69 -25.99 -5.02
C ASN A 412 45.23 -26.50 -6.40
N GLY A 413 45.79 -26.01 -7.50
CA GLY A 413 45.30 -26.24 -8.87
C GLY A 413 44.15 -25.29 -9.26
N PRO A 414 43.92 -25.04 -10.57
CA PRO A 414 42.99 -24.02 -11.06
C PRO A 414 41.54 -24.25 -10.59
N ASP A 415 41.05 -25.48 -10.73
CA ASP A 415 39.66 -25.81 -10.45
C ASP A 415 39.32 -25.67 -8.97
N ILE A 416 40.23 -26.11 -8.09
CA ILE A 416 40.04 -26.08 -6.63
C ILE A 416 40.18 -24.65 -6.11
N ALA A 417 41.14 -23.88 -6.63
CA ALA A 417 41.31 -22.47 -6.26
C ALA A 417 40.06 -21.65 -6.64
N LEU A 418 39.56 -21.81 -7.87
CA LEU A 418 38.37 -21.11 -8.34
C LEU A 418 37.11 -21.55 -7.60
N ALA A 419 36.90 -22.85 -7.38
CA ALA A 419 35.77 -23.36 -6.61
C ALA A 419 35.80 -22.86 -5.15
N SER A 420 36.99 -22.77 -4.54
CA SER A 420 37.16 -22.25 -3.18
C SER A 420 36.85 -20.76 -3.10
N LEU A 421 37.27 -19.98 -4.10
CA LEU A 421 36.96 -18.56 -4.20
C LEU A 421 35.47 -18.32 -4.40
N LEU A 422 34.82 -19.06 -5.31
CA LEU A 422 33.37 -18.99 -5.52
C LEU A 422 32.60 -19.35 -4.25
N LYS A 423 33.05 -20.38 -3.54
CA LYS A 423 32.45 -20.76 -2.24
C LYS A 423 32.67 -19.69 -1.17
N LEU A 424 33.82 -19.00 -1.14
CA LEU A 424 34.10 -17.95 -0.17
C LEU A 424 33.27 -16.70 -0.45
N ALA A 425 33.18 -16.30 -1.72
CA ALA A 425 32.52 -15.07 -2.15
C ALA A 425 30.99 -15.19 -2.16
N PHE A 426 30.46 -16.34 -2.60
CA PHE A 426 29.02 -16.52 -2.86
C PHE A 426 28.38 -17.60 -2.00
N LYS A 427 28.98 -17.93 -0.85
CA LYS A 427 28.50 -18.99 0.04
C LYS A 427 27.00 -18.87 0.34
N ASP A 428 26.59 -17.67 0.74
CA ASP A 428 25.24 -17.41 1.24
C ASP A 428 24.23 -17.22 0.09
N GLU A 429 24.71 -16.84 -1.10
CA GLU A 429 23.91 -16.62 -2.30
C GLU A 429 23.63 -17.90 -3.10
N LEU A 430 24.52 -18.90 -3.02
CA LEU A 430 24.44 -20.15 -3.78
C LEU A 430 24.02 -21.36 -2.94
N ASP A 431 23.77 -21.18 -1.64
CA ASP A 431 23.27 -22.26 -0.76
C ASP A 431 21.77 -22.47 -0.95
N GLU A 432 21.36 -23.69 -1.34
CA GLU A 432 19.94 -24.06 -1.43
C GLU A 432 19.20 -23.88 -0.10
N ASN A 433 19.90 -24.02 1.04
CA ASN A 433 19.30 -23.89 2.36
C ASN A 433 18.95 -22.44 2.74
N SER A 434 19.47 -21.44 2.04
CA SER A 434 19.12 -20.04 2.28
C SER A 434 17.72 -19.69 1.73
N TYR A 435 17.16 -20.54 0.87
CA TYR A 435 15.78 -20.45 0.39
C TYR A 435 14.90 -21.51 1.04
N SER A 436 13.88 -21.08 1.77
CA SER A 436 12.86 -21.99 2.31
C SER A 436 12.08 -22.66 1.16
N GLU A 437 11.68 -23.93 1.31
CA GLU A 437 10.74 -24.55 0.38
C GLU A 437 9.37 -23.87 0.48
N ILE A 438 9.09 -22.94 -0.44
CA ILE A 438 7.73 -22.42 -0.63
C ILE A 438 6.89 -23.55 -1.21
N ARG A 439 6.09 -24.19 -0.36
CA ARG A 439 5.05 -25.11 -0.83
C ARG A 439 4.07 -24.28 -1.66
N THR A 440 4.10 -24.44 -2.97
CA THR A 440 3.11 -23.82 -3.84
C THR A 440 1.74 -24.13 -3.28
N VAL A 441 0.92 -23.09 -3.07
CA VAL A 441 -0.53 -23.25 -2.92
C VAL A 441 -1.07 -23.59 -4.30
N SER A 442 -0.61 -24.71 -4.86
CA SER A 442 -1.44 -25.49 -5.75
C SER A 442 -2.55 -26.00 -4.84
N VAL A 443 -3.76 -25.45 -5.02
CA VAL A 443 -4.94 -26.28 -4.89
C VAL A 443 -4.72 -27.40 -5.89
N ASP A 444 -4.08 -28.46 -5.40
CA ASP A 444 -3.97 -29.69 -6.12
C ASP A 444 -5.42 -30.07 -6.38
N THR A 445 -5.83 -30.09 -7.64
CA THR A 445 -7.15 -30.58 -8.03
C THR A 445 -7.25 -32.12 -7.84
N LYS A 446 -6.31 -32.68 -7.06
CA LYS A 446 -6.22 -34.00 -6.45
C LYS A 446 -5.97 -33.99 -4.93
N GLY A 447 -6.26 -32.88 -4.21
CA GLY A 447 -6.08 -32.83 -2.75
C GLY A 447 -6.91 -33.89 -2.01
N LYS A 448 -6.44 -34.36 -0.84
CA LYS A 448 -7.18 -35.25 0.06
C LYS A 448 -7.83 -34.47 1.20
N ALA A 449 -9.10 -34.72 1.50
CA ALA A 449 -9.84 -34.21 2.64
C ALA A 449 -9.88 -35.26 3.75
N ARG A 450 -9.62 -34.83 5.00
CA ARG A 450 -9.86 -35.66 6.18
C ARG A 450 -11.29 -35.44 6.65
N LEU A 451 -12.11 -36.48 6.62
CA LEU A 451 -13.46 -36.47 7.16
C LEU A 451 -13.45 -36.93 8.62
N PHE A 452 -14.19 -36.22 9.46
CA PHE A 452 -14.66 -36.69 10.76
C PHE A 452 -16.00 -37.41 10.55
N ILE A 453 -16.14 -38.61 11.09
CA ILE A 453 -17.38 -39.40 11.07
C ILE A 453 -17.76 -39.69 12.52
N ALA A 454 -18.96 -39.31 12.93
CA ALA A 454 -19.49 -39.50 14.29
C ALA A 454 -19.94 -40.95 14.57
N LEU A 455 -19.11 -41.93 14.17
CA LEU A 455 -19.26 -43.37 14.43
C LEU A 455 -17.92 -43.90 14.93
N GLY A 456 -17.90 -44.47 16.14
CA GLY A 456 -16.69 -45.03 16.76
C GLY A 456 -16.86 -46.47 17.23
N LYS A 457 -15.92 -46.93 18.05
CA LYS A 457 -15.97 -48.29 18.64
C LYS A 457 -17.18 -48.50 19.53
N PHE A 458 -17.63 -47.48 20.25
CA PHE A 458 -18.84 -47.55 21.09
C PHE A 458 -20.11 -47.75 20.28
N ASP A 459 -20.10 -47.34 19.01
CA ASP A 459 -21.18 -47.57 18.05
C ASP A 459 -21.05 -48.94 17.34
N GLY A 460 -20.07 -49.75 17.73
CA GLY A 460 -19.81 -51.09 17.18
C GLY A 460 -18.98 -51.11 15.88
N TYR A 461 -18.44 -49.97 15.46
CA TYR A 461 -17.66 -49.89 14.22
C TYR A 461 -16.17 -50.19 14.46
N ASN A 462 -15.58 -50.93 13.53
CA ASN A 462 -14.13 -51.09 13.41
C ASN A 462 -13.64 -50.51 12.08
N SER A 463 -12.32 -50.41 11.87
CA SER A 463 -11.77 -49.78 10.66
C SER A 463 -12.28 -50.42 9.37
N LYS A 464 -12.51 -51.74 9.36
CA LYS A 464 -13.05 -52.45 8.21
C LYS A 464 -14.51 -52.06 7.94
N MET A 465 -15.34 -51.98 8.98
CA MET A 465 -16.74 -51.59 8.86
C MET A 465 -16.91 -50.12 8.43
N ILE A 466 -15.99 -49.22 8.79
CA ILE A 466 -15.99 -47.84 8.29
C ILE A 466 -15.62 -47.78 6.81
N VAL A 467 -14.64 -48.57 6.37
CA VAL A 467 -14.29 -48.70 4.94
C VAL A 467 -15.47 -49.27 4.15
N ASP A 468 -16.10 -50.33 4.66
CA ASP A 468 -17.25 -50.98 4.01
C ASP A 468 -18.45 -50.03 3.94
N LEU A 469 -18.70 -49.23 4.98
CA LEU A 469 -19.73 -48.18 4.97
C LEU A 469 -19.51 -47.16 3.84
N LEU A 470 -18.26 -46.70 3.65
CA LEU A 470 -17.91 -45.72 2.63
C LEU A 470 -18.00 -46.31 1.21
N LYS A 471 -17.68 -47.59 1.05
CA LYS A 471 -17.84 -48.33 -0.22
C LYS A 471 -19.31 -48.51 -0.59
N ASP A 472 -20.10 -49.02 0.35
CA ASP A 472 -21.48 -49.44 0.08
C ASP A 472 -22.42 -48.24 -0.08
N LYS A 473 -22.13 -47.14 0.61
CA LYS A 473 -23.02 -45.99 0.65
C LYS A 473 -22.55 -44.82 -0.19
N ALA A 474 -21.27 -44.44 -0.06
CA ALA A 474 -20.71 -43.33 -0.83
C ALA A 474 -20.08 -43.76 -2.16
N HIS A 475 -20.14 -45.07 -2.49
CA HIS A 475 -19.61 -45.67 -3.72
C HIS A 475 -18.12 -45.36 -3.96
N LEU A 476 -17.35 -45.27 -2.87
CA LEU A 476 -15.92 -44.99 -2.96
C LEU A 476 -15.12 -46.26 -3.28
N PRO A 477 -14.21 -46.22 -4.28
CA PRO A 477 -13.23 -47.29 -4.50
C PRO A 477 -12.32 -47.49 -3.28
N ASP A 478 -11.90 -48.73 -3.00
CA ASP A 478 -10.97 -49.01 -1.90
C ASP A 478 -9.65 -48.23 -2.02
N ALA A 479 -9.18 -48.07 -3.27
CA ALA A 479 -7.93 -47.40 -3.60
C ALA A 479 -7.88 -45.90 -3.25
N VAL A 480 -9.02 -45.29 -2.90
CA VAL A 480 -9.09 -43.85 -2.56
C VAL A 480 -9.38 -43.60 -1.08
N ILE A 481 -9.50 -44.64 -0.26
CA ILE A 481 -9.77 -44.55 1.17
C ILE A 481 -8.47 -44.76 1.97
N ASP A 482 -7.97 -43.70 2.60
CA ASP A 482 -6.70 -43.70 3.33
C ASP A 482 -6.85 -43.25 4.80
N ASP A 483 -5.84 -43.58 5.64
CA ASP A 483 -5.72 -43.14 7.06
C ASP A 483 -7.00 -43.29 7.91
N VAL A 484 -7.65 -44.46 7.83
CA VAL A 484 -8.85 -44.79 8.62
C VAL A 484 -8.45 -45.02 10.08
N LYS A 485 -8.84 -44.09 10.94
CA LYS A 485 -8.62 -44.17 12.40
C LYS A 485 -9.95 -44.17 13.13
N VAL A 486 -10.26 -45.28 13.79
CA VAL A 486 -11.48 -45.43 14.59
C VAL A 486 -11.15 -45.18 16.06
N MET A 487 -11.70 -44.11 16.60
CA MET A 487 -11.65 -43.73 18.01
C MET A 487 -12.86 -44.31 18.74
N ASP A 488 -12.96 -44.10 20.05
CA ASP A 488 -14.02 -44.72 20.85
C ASP A 488 -15.41 -44.17 20.48
N ALA A 489 -15.55 -42.87 20.21
CA ALA A 489 -16.84 -42.22 19.91
C ALA A 489 -16.95 -41.65 18.49
N PHE A 490 -15.90 -41.73 17.67
CA PHE A 490 -15.88 -41.19 16.30
C PHE A 490 -14.76 -41.82 15.48
N SER A 491 -14.69 -41.53 14.18
CA SER A 491 -13.66 -42.00 13.27
C SER A 491 -13.15 -40.87 12.38
N PHE A 492 -11.92 -41.01 11.90
CA PHE A 492 -11.36 -40.20 10.83
C PHE A 492 -11.06 -41.05 9.61
N VAL A 493 -11.26 -40.48 8.43
CA VAL A 493 -10.87 -41.08 7.15
C VAL A 493 -10.37 -40.01 6.20
N THR A 494 -9.40 -40.33 5.37
CA THR A 494 -8.85 -39.42 4.36
C THR A 494 -9.27 -39.91 2.97
N ILE A 495 -9.97 -39.07 2.22
CA ILE A 495 -10.42 -39.37 0.85
C ILE A 495 -10.11 -38.18 -0.08
N PRO A 496 -10.11 -38.30 -1.41
CA PRO A 496 -9.86 -37.16 -2.26
C PRO A 496 -11.00 -36.13 -2.16
N PHE A 497 -10.64 -34.85 -2.32
CA PHE A 497 -11.51 -33.70 -2.04
C PHE A 497 -12.72 -33.66 -2.97
N LYS A 498 -12.59 -34.19 -4.19
CA LYS A 498 -13.67 -34.29 -5.17
C LYS A 498 -14.79 -35.23 -4.70
N GLU A 499 -14.44 -36.29 -3.98
CA GLU A 499 -15.41 -37.24 -3.43
C GLU A 499 -15.91 -36.81 -2.04
N ALA A 500 -15.26 -35.84 -1.39
CA ALA A 500 -15.58 -35.40 -0.03
C ALA A 500 -16.98 -34.77 0.08
N GLU A 501 -17.36 -33.85 -0.80
CA GLU A 501 -18.68 -33.21 -0.76
C GLU A 501 -19.82 -34.22 -0.93
N HIS A 502 -19.72 -35.09 -1.94
CA HIS A 502 -20.70 -36.16 -2.17
C HIS A 502 -20.78 -37.13 -0.99
N THR A 503 -19.64 -37.54 -0.44
CA THR A 503 -19.59 -38.45 0.71
C THR A 503 -20.24 -37.82 1.95
N LEU A 504 -20.04 -36.53 2.20
CA LEU A 504 -20.67 -35.80 3.29
C LEU A 504 -22.19 -35.73 3.12
N GLU A 505 -22.68 -35.43 1.92
CA GLU A 505 -24.11 -35.41 1.63
C GLU A 505 -24.76 -36.78 1.86
N VAL A 506 -24.14 -37.85 1.36
CA VAL A 506 -24.66 -39.22 1.52
C VAL A 506 -24.64 -39.68 2.97
N LEU A 507 -23.56 -39.44 3.72
CA LEU A 507 -23.49 -39.82 5.13
C LEU A 507 -24.46 -39.00 5.98
N ASN A 508 -24.61 -37.70 5.71
CA ASN A 508 -25.51 -36.84 6.46
C ASN A 508 -26.99 -37.10 6.16
N THR A 509 -27.34 -37.63 4.97
CA THR A 509 -28.72 -38.03 4.63
C THR A 509 -29.16 -39.34 5.29
N MET A 510 -28.25 -40.15 5.83
CA MET A 510 -28.60 -41.35 6.61
C MET A 510 -29.20 -41.03 7.97
N ARG A 511 -29.01 -39.80 8.46
CA ARG A 511 -29.56 -39.35 9.73
C ARG A 511 -30.91 -38.66 9.50
N ARG A 512 -32.01 -39.42 9.55
CA ARG A 512 -33.37 -38.85 9.56
C ARG A 512 -33.70 -38.26 10.93
N GLY A 513 -33.49 -36.94 11.07
CA GLY A 513 -33.86 -36.16 12.25
C GLY A 513 -32.80 -35.11 12.58
N GLY A 514 -33.21 -33.84 12.74
CA GLY A 514 -32.36 -32.63 12.78
C GLY A 514 -31.35 -32.51 13.93
N GLY A 515 -30.51 -33.52 14.14
CA GLY A 515 -29.31 -33.49 14.97
C GLY A 515 -28.04 -33.19 14.17
N ARG A 516 -26.90 -33.09 14.87
CA ARG A 516 -25.57 -32.80 14.29
C ARG A 516 -25.24 -33.71 13.10
N PRO A 517 -24.48 -33.24 12.10
CA PRO A 517 -24.09 -34.06 10.95
C PRO A 517 -23.36 -35.34 11.39
N LEU A 518 -23.58 -36.43 10.64
CA LEU A 518 -22.88 -37.70 10.82
C LEU A 518 -21.42 -37.60 10.35
N ALA A 519 -21.15 -36.76 9.35
CA ALA A 519 -19.80 -36.51 8.87
C ALA A 519 -19.57 -35.03 8.57
N GLU A 520 -18.35 -34.55 8.81
CA GLU A 520 -17.89 -33.19 8.51
C GLU A 520 -16.41 -33.21 8.09
N ILE A 521 -15.93 -32.16 7.42
CA ILE A 521 -14.50 -32.02 7.15
C ILE A 521 -13.79 -31.69 8.46
N ALA A 522 -12.81 -32.50 8.84
CA ALA A 522 -12.04 -32.29 10.06
C ALA A 522 -11.18 -31.02 9.91
N GLY A 523 -11.33 -30.08 10.85
CA GLY A 523 -10.46 -28.89 10.92
C GLY A 523 -9.04 -29.24 11.36
N ASP A 524 -8.04 -28.65 10.71
CA ASP A 524 -6.61 -28.84 11.02
C ASP A 524 -6.31 -28.54 12.49
N SER A 525 -6.18 -29.60 13.29
CA SER A 525 -5.81 -29.52 14.69
C SER A 525 -4.29 -29.56 14.80
N LYS A 526 -3.71 -28.45 15.26
CA LYS A 526 -2.29 -28.31 15.63
C LYS A 526 -1.83 -29.49 16.49
N GLY A 527 -0.87 -30.26 16.00
CA GLY A 527 -0.13 -31.24 16.80
C GLY A 527 0.89 -30.54 17.70
N GLY A 528 0.75 -30.71 19.01
CA GLY A 528 1.73 -30.28 20.02
C GLY A 528 1.77 -31.29 21.15
N ASN A 529 2.89 -32.00 21.28
CA ASN A 529 3.18 -32.95 22.35
C ASN A 529 3.89 -32.20 23.51
N GLY A 530 3.47 -32.43 24.77
CA GLY A 530 4.30 -32.14 25.95
C GLY A 530 3.66 -31.39 27.13
N GLY A 531 3.09 -32.14 28.07
CA GLY A 531 3.36 -32.01 29.52
C GLY A 531 2.85 -30.79 30.31
N GLY A 532 1.77 -31.00 31.09
CA GLY A 532 1.40 -30.11 32.20
C GLY A 532 0.16 -30.59 32.95
N ARG A 533 0.36 -31.39 34.00
CA ARG A 533 -0.69 -31.82 34.95
C ARG A 533 -1.16 -30.62 35.79
N GLY A 534 -2.47 -30.48 35.96
CA GLY A 534 -3.10 -29.50 36.86
C GLY A 534 -4.63 -29.62 36.88
N ASP A 535 -5.10 -30.47 37.79
CA ASP A 535 -6.46 -30.90 38.14
C ASP A 535 -7.72 -30.05 37.84
N ARG A 536 -8.72 -30.80 37.34
CA ARG A 536 -10.14 -30.88 37.75
C ARG A 536 -10.93 -29.58 37.95
N ARG A 537 -11.88 -29.36 37.02
CA ARG A 537 -13.30 -29.14 37.35
C ARG A 537 -14.20 -29.67 36.25
N GLY A 538 -14.96 -30.71 36.60
CA GLY A 538 -16.04 -31.25 35.78
C GLY A 538 -17.24 -30.31 35.75
N GLY A 539 -17.93 -30.32 34.62
CA GLY A 539 -19.22 -29.69 34.40
C GLY A 539 -19.91 -30.43 33.27
N GLY A 540 -20.43 -31.62 33.58
CA GLY A 540 -21.24 -32.41 32.66
C GLY A 540 -22.58 -31.73 32.39
N GLY A 541 -22.96 -31.65 31.12
CA GLY A 541 -24.32 -31.38 30.68
C GLY A 541 -24.87 -32.59 29.96
N GLY A 542 -25.42 -33.55 30.72
CA GLY A 542 -26.31 -34.60 30.20
C GLY A 542 -27.62 -33.98 29.70
N PHE A 543 -28.12 -34.37 28.54
CA PHE A 543 -29.00 -35.53 28.33
C PHE A 543 -30.20 -35.55 29.28
N GLY A 544 -31.37 -35.19 28.74
CA GLY A 544 -32.67 -35.40 29.37
C GLY A 544 -33.76 -35.40 28.31
N GLY A 545 -34.16 -36.59 27.86
CA GLY A 545 -35.33 -36.80 27.01
C GLY A 545 -36.58 -37.12 27.83
N GLY A 546 -37.69 -36.44 27.48
CA GLY A 546 -39.11 -36.83 27.54
C GLY A 546 -39.72 -37.41 28.84
N TYR A 547 -40.84 -36.84 29.29
CA TYR A 547 -42.18 -37.47 29.29
C TYR A 547 -43.25 -36.50 29.85
N ARG A 548 -44.46 -36.58 29.27
CA ARG A 548 -45.69 -35.84 29.62
C ARG A 548 -46.20 -36.15 31.05
N GLY A 549 -46.81 -35.16 31.70
CA GLY A 549 -47.68 -35.34 32.87
C GLY A 549 -48.42 -34.06 33.25
N GLU A 550 -49.73 -34.16 33.46
CA GLU A 550 -50.72 -33.10 33.66
C GLU A 550 -50.68 -32.34 35.00
N ARG A 551 -51.34 -31.16 34.99
CA ARG A 551 -52.05 -30.45 36.08
C ARG A 551 -51.23 -29.85 37.24
N GLY A 552 -51.59 -28.61 37.59
CA GLY A 552 -51.42 -28.10 38.97
C GLY A 552 -51.23 -26.59 39.09
N ASP A 553 -52.35 -25.89 39.07
CA ASP A 553 -52.68 -24.59 39.69
C ASP A 553 -51.79 -24.04 40.84
N ARG A 554 -51.78 -22.70 40.95
CA ARG A 554 -51.58 -21.80 42.12
C ARG A 554 -50.36 -20.86 42.18
N GLY A 555 -50.70 -19.56 42.16
CA GLY A 555 -50.31 -18.54 43.16
C GLY A 555 -49.15 -17.62 42.75
N GLU A 556 -49.39 -16.34 42.40
CA GLU A 556 -49.43 -15.17 43.32
C GLU A 556 -48.12 -14.97 44.11
N ARG A 557 -47.36 -13.87 44.10
CA ARG A 557 -47.62 -12.39 44.14
C ARG A 557 -46.29 -11.68 43.80
N ARG A 558 -46.27 -10.59 43.02
CA ARG A 558 -46.45 -9.16 43.39
C ARG A 558 -45.47 -8.58 44.44
N GLY A 559 -44.89 -7.43 44.08
CA GLY A 559 -44.25 -6.44 44.97
C GLY A 559 -42.85 -6.05 44.47
N ASP A 560 -42.64 -5.12 43.54
CA ASP A 560 -43.03 -3.70 43.45
C ASP A 560 -42.18 -2.78 44.38
N ARG A 561 -41.43 -1.87 43.71
CA ARG A 561 -41.15 -0.46 44.05
C ARG A 561 -39.97 -0.01 44.94
N ARG A 562 -39.27 0.95 44.32
CA ARG A 562 -38.84 2.30 44.83
C ARG A 562 -37.60 2.29 45.73
N SER A 563 -36.76 3.31 45.81
CA SER A 563 -36.65 4.65 45.21
C SER A 563 -35.45 5.31 45.88
N GLY A 564 -34.69 6.14 45.14
CA GLY A 564 -34.24 7.45 45.64
C GLY A 564 -32.81 7.58 46.17
N GLY A 565 -32.14 8.63 45.66
CA GLY A 565 -31.71 9.70 46.56
C GLY A 565 -30.23 10.07 46.53
N ASP A 566 -29.97 11.25 45.97
CA ASP A 566 -28.79 12.11 46.07
C ASP A 566 -27.97 12.07 47.37
N ARG A 567 -26.66 12.37 47.24
CA ARG A 567 -25.97 13.47 47.97
C ARG A 567 -24.50 13.64 47.56
N ASP A 568 -24.27 14.75 46.87
CA ASP A 568 -23.31 15.82 47.11
C ASP A 568 -22.29 15.72 48.29
N ARG A 569 -21.02 16.11 48.00
CA ARG A 569 -20.08 16.95 48.79
C ARG A 569 -18.60 16.59 48.54
N GLY A 570 -17.75 17.61 48.36
CA GLY A 570 -16.33 17.49 48.77
C GLY A 570 -15.31 18.40 48.10
N ASP A 571 -15.42 19.70 48.34
CA ASP A 571 -14.42 20.76 48.11
C ASP A 571 -13.06 20.52 48.80
N ARG A 572 -11.95 20.96 48.17
CA ARG A 572 -10.78 21.64 48.78
C ARG A 572 -9.67 21.93 47.76
N GLY A 573 -9.38 23.22 47.54
CA GLY A 573 -8.16 23.72 46.88
C GLY A 573 -7.08 24.22 47.84
N PHE A 574 -5.87 24.51 47.30
CA PHE A 574 -4.78 25.40 47.79
C PHE A 574 -3.68 25.40 46.67
N ARG A 575 -3.40 26.46 45.87
CA ARG A 575 -2.54 27.67 46.08
C ARG A 575 -1.17 27.36 46.75
N ASP A 576 0.00 27.88 46.40
CA ASP A 576 0.57 28.86 45.44
C ASP A 576 2.11 28.93 45.73
N ARG A 577 2.90 29.70 44.95
CA ARG A 577 4.35 30.08 45.03
C ARG A 577 5.27 29.32 44.07
N GLY A 578 6.18 29.92 43.29
CA GLY A 578 6.63 31.32 43.19
C GLY A 578 8.10 31.37 42.70
N ASP A 579 8.34 32.14 41.63
CA ASP A 579 9.53 32.94 41.24
C ASP A 579 10.98 32.39 41.18
N ARG A 580 11.55 32.44 39.94
CA ARG A 580 12.84 33.04 39.48
C ARG A 580 14.23 32.43 39.86
N PRO A 581 15.35 32.84 39.20
CA PRO A 581 15.60 33.22 37.79
C PRO A 581 16.92 32.64 37.18
N ARG A 582 17.16 33.02 35.91
CA ARG A 582 18.31 32.81 35.01
C ARG A 582 19.72 33.07 35.60
N ARG A 583 20.73 32.38 35.04
CA ARG A 583 22.12 32.87 34.93
C ARG A 583 22.71 32.56 33.55
N ASP A 584 23.20 33.62 32.91
CA ASP A 584 24.13 33.64 31.79
C ASP A 584 25.49 33.05 32.17
N ARG A 585 26.20 32.49 31.17
CA ARG A 585 27.65 32.66 31.03
C ARG A 585 28.12 32.40 29.60
N ASP A 586 28.65 33.49 29.03
CA ASP A 586 29.66 33.55 27.98
C ASP A 586 30.73 32.45 28.07
N SER A 587 31.19 31.93 26.93
CA SER A 587 32.43 32.42 26.28
C SER A 587 32.97 31.48 25.18
N ARG A 588 33.20 32.08 24.00
CA ARG A 588 34.39 32.00 23.13
C ARG A 588 35.09 30.65 22.91
N SER A 589 35.20 30.25 21.63
CA SER A 589 36.41 30.40 20.78
C SER A 589 36.38 29.37 19.63
N ARG A 590 36.44 29.83 18.37
CA ARG A 590 37.60 29.79 17.44
C ARG A 590 37.81 28.46 16.69
N ARG A 591 37.74 28.60 15.36
CA ARG A 591 38.60 27.98 14.32
C ARG A 591 38.84 26.47 14.40
N SER A 592 38.31 25.73 13.44
CA SER A 592 39.02 25.28 12.22
C SER A 592 38.00 24.84 11.18
#